data_AF-A0A3M1C685-F1
#
_entry.id   AF-A0A3M1C685-F1
#
_cell.length_a   1.000
_cell.length_b   1.000
_cell.length_c   1.000
_cell.angle_alpha   90.00
_cell.angle_beta   90.00
_cell.angle_gamma   90.00
#
_symmetry.space_group_name_H-M   'P 1'
#
loop_
_entity.id
_entity.type
_entity.pdbx_description
1 polymer ?
#
loop_
_entity_poly.entity_id
_entity_poly.type
_entity_poly.pdbx_seq_one_letter_code
_entity_poly.pdbx_strand_id
1 'polypeptide(L)'
;MKRPWYITVFCLAGWLWLFILFPSIFSPETKKIHLLLPSLYGILIAFLFIALVGVWHLKRWGLEMFFILLFLKTYLDNMIAHSLSRGEATINLSIGFILFFTYGLIITILYYSKMQKGL
;
A
#
# COMPACT_ATOMS: atom_id res chain seq x y z
N MET A 1 -0.55 9.36 -24.11
CA MET A 1 -1.92 8.97 -23.72
C MET A 1 -2.44 9.93 -22.66
N LYS A 2 -3.68 10.40 -22.77
CA LYS A 2 -4.29 11.24 -21.72
C LYS A 2 -4.63 10.37 -20.52
N ARG A 3 -4.20 10.76 -19.31
CA ARG A 3 -4.44 9.99 -18.09
C ARG A 3 -5.95 9.99 -17.77
N PRO A 4 -6.55 8.83 -17.47
CA PRO A 4 -7.92 8.76 -16.99
C PRO A 4 -8.10 9.46 -15.64
N TRP A 5 -9.26 10.06 -15.44
CA TRP A 5 -9.57 10.78 -14.20
C TRP A 5 -9.59 9.86 -12.97
N TYR A 6 -10.08 8.61 -13.09
CA TYR A 6 -10.14 7.67 -11.97
C TYR A 6 -8.77 7.22 -11.44
N ILE A 7 -7.73 7.16 -12.30
CA ILE A 7 -6.35 6.88 -11.86
C ILE A 7 -5.83 8.06 -11.03
N THR A 8 -6.19 9.28 -11.42
CA THR A 8 -5.86 10.50 -10.67
C THR A 8 -6.47 10.47 -9.28
N VAL A 9 -7.77 10.14 -9.19
CA VAL A 9 -8.50 10.04 -7.92
C VAL A 9 -7.90 8.93 -7.05
N PHE A 10 -7.59 7.77 -7.62
CA PHE A 10 -6.96 6.66 -6.90
C PHE A 10 -5.62 7.05 -6.28
N CYS A 11 -4.73 7.68 -7.05
CA CYS A 11 -3.42 8.11 -6.54
C CYS A 11 -3.54 9.21 -5.48
N LEU A 12 -4.44 10.18 -5.65
CA LEU A 12 -4.68 11.22 -4.64
C LEU A 12 -5.19 10.63 -3.34
N ALA A 13 -6.18 9.73 -3.41
CA ALA A 13 -6.70 9.01 -2.25
C ALA A 13 -5.60 8.16 -1.59
N GLY A 14 -4.76 7.50 -2.41
CA GLY A 14 -3.61 6.72 -1.95
C GLY A 14 -2.58 7.55 -1.20
N TRP A 15 -2.20 8.71 -1.72
CA TRP A 15 -1.28 9.60 -1.02
C TRP A 15 -1.88 10.12 0.29
N LEU A 16 -3.15 10.55 0.28
CA LEU A 16 -3.83 10.99 1.50
C LEU A 16 -3.84 9.87 2.57
N TRP A 17 -4.14 8.64 2.15
CA TRP A 17 -4.11 7.47 3.01
C TRP A 17 -2.71 7.22 3.59
N LEU A 18 -1.64 7.31 2.79
CA LEU A 18 -0.27 7.16 3.27
C LEU A 18 0.12 8.27 4.27
N PHE A 19 -0.31 9.51 4.05
CA PHE A 19 -0.08 10.60 5.00
C PHE A 19 -0.78 10.38 6.33
N ILE A 20 -2.00 9.82 6.34
CA ILE A 20 -2.72 9.46 7.57
C ILE A 20 -2.02 8.33 8.31
N LEU A 21 -1.45 7.37 7.57
CA LEU A 21 -0.69 6.26 8.15
C LEU A 21 0.67 6.68 8.70
N PHE A 22 1.28 7.73 8.18
CA PHE A 22 2.65 8.09 8.55
C PHE A 22 2.82 8.39 10.06
N PRO A 23 1.97 9.19 10.71
CA PRO A 23 2.02 9.39 12.17
C PRO A 23 1.85 8.10 12.98
N SER A 24 1.04 7.14 12.50
CA SER A 24 0.79 5.89 13.23
C SER A 24 2.05 5.03 13.40
N ILE A 25 3.05 5.18 12.53
CA ILE A 25 4.32 4.46 12.63
C ILE A 25 5.07 4.81 13.92
N PHE A 26 4.93 6.05 14.41
CA PHE A 26 5.62 6.54 15.60
C PHE A 26 4.87 6.27 16.90
N SER A 27 3.72 5.59 16.83
CA SER A 27 2.92 5.26 18.00
C SER A 27 3.70 4.40 19.01
N PRO A 28 3.42 4.51 20.31
CA PRO A 28 4.12 3.72 21.33
C PRO A 28 3.86 2.22 21.20
N GLU A 29 2.79 1.81 20.51
CA GLU A 29 2.46 0.39 20.31
C GLU A 29 3.44 -0.30 19.36
N THR A 30 3.86 0.36 18.28
CA THR A 30 4.86 -0.20 17.34
C THR A 30 6.25 -0.25 17.95
N LYS A 31 6.58 0.65 18.89
CA LYS A 31 7.86 0.67 19.61
C LYS A 31 8.01 -0.47 20.63
N LYS A 32 6.91 -1.00 21.16
CA LYS A 32 6.92 -2.05 22.19
C LYS A 32 7.23 -3.45 21.64
N ILE A 33 7.02 -3.67 20.34
CA ILE A 33 7.14 -5.00 19.72
C ILE A 33 8.60 -5.28 19.32
N HIS A 34 9.26 -4.33 18.64
CA HIS A 34 10.67 -4.45 18.25
C HIS A 34 11.25 -3.10 17.80
N LEU A 35 12.51 -2.81 18.14
CA LEU A 35 13.19 -1.52 17.84
C LEU A 35 13.25 -1.19 16.33
N LEU A 36 13.32 -2.22 15.47
CA LEU A 36 13.47 -2.08 14.01
C LEU A 36 12.14 -1.98 13.24
N LEU A 37 11.02 -2.31 13.90
CA LEU A 37 9.71 -2.40 13.25
C LEU A 37 9.20 -1.04 12.70
N PRO A 38 9.35 0.08 13.43
CA PRO A 38 8.97 1.40 12.92
C PRO A 38 9.77 1.80 11.67
N SER A 39 11.06 1.48 11.64
CA SER A 39 11.93 1.78 10.49
C SER A 39 11.50 1.01 9.23
N LEU A 40 11.16 -0.27 9.38
CA LEU A 40 10.64 -1.09 8.27
C LEU A 40 9.30 -0.55 7.76
N TYR A 41 8.40 -0.12 8.65
CA TYR A 41 7.15 0.53 8.26
C TYR A 41 7.38 1.83 7.51
N GLY A 42 8.32 2.67 7.97
CA GLY A 42 8.68 3.91 7.29
C GLY A 42 9.18 3.67 5.86
N ILE A 43 10.09 2.70 5.70
CA ILE A 43 10.60 2.29 4.39
C ILE A 43 9.47 1.78 3.49
N LEU A 44 8.59 0.94 4.04
CA LEU A 44 7.46 0.38 3.30
C LEU A 44 6.48 1.47 2.83
N ILE A 45 6.12 2.43 3.68
CA ILE A 45 5.27 3.56 3.30
C ILE A 45 5.93 4.43 2.22
N ALA A 46 7.24 4.67 2.33
CA ALA A 46 7.99 5.40 1.32
C ALA A 46 7.97 4.68 -0.04
N PHE A 47 8.17 3.36 -0.06
CA PHE A 47 8.08 2.58 -1.29
C PHE A 47 6.66 2.57 -1.87
N LEU A 48 5.62 2.50 -1.03
CA LEU A 48 4.22 2.61 -1.47
C LEU A 48 3.94 3.97 -2.12
N PHE A 49 4.51 5.05 -1.58
CA PHE A 49 4.44 6.38 -2.18
C PHE A 49 5.09 6.41 -3.56
N ILE A 50 6.30 5.85 -3.70
CA ILE A 50 7.02 5.75 -4.98
C ILE A 50 6.22 4.91 -5.99
N ALA A 51 5.62 3.80 -5.55
CA ALA A 51 4.78 2.96 -6.39
C ALA A 51 3.56 3.74 -6.92
N LEU A 52 2.88 4.52 -6.08
CA LEU A 52 1.77 5.40 -6.50
C LEU A 52 2.21 6.47 -7.49
N VAL A 53 3.43 7.02 -7.38
CA VAL A 53 4.01 7.91 -8.40
C VAL A 53 4.21 7.16 -9.72
N GLY A 54 4.70 5.92 -9.69
CA GLY A 54 4.79 5.08 -10.88
C GLY A 54 3.42 4.84 -11.54
N VAL A 55 2.38 4.57 -10.74
CA VAL A 55 0.99 4.43 -11.23
C VAL A 55 0.46 5.74 -11.81
N TRP A 56 0.77 6.88 -11.20
CA TRP A 56 0.39 8.21 -11.70
C TRP A 56 0.95 8.50 -13.11
N HIS A 57 2.16 8.04 -13.37
CA HIS A 57 2.82 8.13 -14.67
C HIS A 57 2.48 6.95 -15.61
N LEU A 58 1.49 6.12 -15.26
CA LEU A 58 1.05 4.95 -16.03
C LEU A 58 2.20 3.97 -16.34
N LYS A 59 3.19 3.89 -15.45
CA LYS A 59 4.30 2.96 -15.57
C LYS A 59 3.92 1.63 -14.97
N ARG A 60 4.12 0.55 -15.75
CA ARG A 60 3.81 -0.82 -15.33
C ARG A 60 4.51 -1.24 -14.03
N TRP A 61 5.79 -0.87 -13.86
CA TRP A 61 6.55 -1.16 -12.64
C TRP A 61 5.95 -0.53 -11.39
N GLY A 62 5.28 0.63 -11.50
CA GLY A 62 4.64 1.28 -10.37
C GLY A 62 3.45 0.48 -9.84
N LEU A 63 2.67 -0.09 -10.76
CA LEU A 63 1.53 -0.95 -10.42
C LEU A 63 1.98 -2.28 -9.81
N GLU A 64 3.00 -2.93 -10.41
CA GLU A 64 3.58 -4.18 -9.89
C GLU A 64 4.15 -3.98 -8.48
N MET A 65 4.95 -2.93 -8.28
CA MET A 65 5.48 -2.55 -6.97
C MET A 65 4.37 -2.27 -5.97
N PHE A 66 3.30 -1.58 -6.39
CA PHE A 66 2.18 -1.26 -5.51
C PHE A 66 1.55 -2.51 -4.90
N PHE A 67 1.26 -3.54 -5.71
CA PHE A 67 0.71 -4.80 -5.19
C PHE A 67 1.66 -5.54 -4.26
N ILE A 68 2.93 -5.66 -4.64
CA ILE A 68 3.94 -6.35 -3.82
C ILE A 68 4.04 -5.69 -2.44
N LEU A 69 4.12 -4.37 -2.40
CA LEU A 69 4.24 -3.61 -1.16
C LEU A 69 2.95 -3.63 -0.33
N LEU A 70 1.79 -3.65 -0.98
CA LEU A 70 0.49 -3.74 -0.31
C LEU A 70 0.31 -5.13 0.35
N PHE A 71 0.75 -6.19 -0.31
CA PHE A 71 0.83 -7.53 0.30
C PHE A 71 1.82 -7.56 1.47
N LEU A 72 3.03 -7.01 1.28
CA LEU A 72 4.03 -6.96 2.33
C LEU A 72 3.55 -6.17 3.56
N LYS A 73 2.84 -5.05 3.35
CA LYS A 73 2.22 -4.26 4.41
C LYS A 73 1.26 -5.12 5.23
N THR A 74 0.40 -5.85 4.54
CA THR A 74 -0.66 -6.65 5.16
C THR A 74 -0.08 -7.82 5.94
N TYR A 75 0.96 -8.45 5.39
CA TYR A 75 1.71 -9.46 6.10
C TYR A 75 2.30 -8.90 7.41
N LEU A 76 2.95 -7.73 7.36
CA LEU A 76 3.49 -7.07 8.55
C LEU A 76 2.41 -6.66 9.55
N ASP A 77 1.28 -6.11 9.09
CA ASP A 77 0.15 -5.74 9.95
C ASP A 77 -0.38 -6.98 10.71
N ASN A 78 -0.49 -8.13 10.03
CA ASN A 78 -0.94 -9.38 10.66
C ASN A 78 0.10 -9.97 11.62
N MET A 79 1.40 -9.89 11.31
CA MET A 79 2.45 -10.28 12.24
C MET A 79 2.42 -9.45 13.52
N ILE A 80 2.19 -8.14 13.40
CA ILE A 80 2.02 -7.23 14.53
C ILE A 80 0.78 -7.60 15.34
N ALA A 81 -0.36 -7.79 14.68
CA ALA A 81 -1.60 -8.16 15.35
C ALA A 81 -1.47 -9.47 16.14
N HIS A 82 -0.80 -10.48 15.57
CA HIS A 82 -0.53 -11.75 16.25
C HIS A 82 0.45 -11.60 17.42
N SER A 83 1.37 -10.63 17.38
CA SER A 83 2.28 -10.36 18.51
C SER A 83 1.58 -9.63 19.67
N LEU A 84 0.56 -8.81 19.39
CA LEU A 84 -0.21 -8.09 20.40
C LEU A 84 -1.35 -8.93 20.99
N SER A 85 -2.05 -9.69 20.16
CA SER A 85 -3.14 -10.58 20.59
C SER A 85 -2.56 -11.93 21.00
N ARG A 86 -2.68 -12.31 22.27
CA ARG A 86 -2.22 -13.61 22.82
C ARG A 86 -2.93 -14.80 22.15
N GLY A 87 -2.53 -15.18 20.94
CA GLY A 87 -2.77 -16.50 20.36
C GLY A 87 -4.09 -16.71 19.59
N GLU A 88 -4.91 -15.69 19.36
CA GLU A 88 -6.03 -15.83 18.41
C GLU A 88 -5.62 -15.36 17.02
N ALA A 89 -5.41 -16.33 16.12
CA ALA A 89 -5.07 -16.11 14.72
C ALA A 89 -6.29 -15.59 13.92
N THR A 90 -6.70 -14.35 14.18
CA THR A 90 -7.67 -13.63 13.35
C THR A 90 -6.92 -12.87 12.26
N ILE A 91 -7.19 -13.22 10.99
CA ILE A 91 -6.69 -12.45 9.85
C ILE A 91 -7.48 -11.15 9.80
N ASN A 92 -6.89 -10.06 10.31
CA ASN A 92 -7.50 -8.75 10.26
C ASN A 92 -7.14 -8.07 8.94
N LEU A 93 -7.98 -8.28 7.93
CA LEU A 93 -7.94 -7.46 6.73
C LEU A 93 -8.60 -6.12 7.04
N SER A 94 -7.81 -5.05 7.10
CA SER A 94 -8.38 -3.71 7.27
C SER A 94 -9.32 -3.40 6.09
N ILE A 95 -10.44 -2.74 6.37
CA ILE A 95 -11.40 -2.29 5.34
C ILE A 95 -10.67 -1.43 4.28
N GLY A 96 -9.70 -0.61 4.71
CA GLY A 96 -8.86 0.18 3.81
C GLY A 96 -8.03 -0.68 2.86
N PHE A 97 -7.47 -1.81 3.31
CA PHE A 97 -6.75 -2.75 2.45
C PHE A 97 -7.68 -3.31 1.36
N ILE A 98 -8.88 -3.77 1.72
CA ILE A 98 -9.82 -4.37 0.77
C ILE A 98 -10.22 -3.36 -0.31
N LEU A 99 -10.52 -2.12 0.08
CA LEU A 99 -10.86 -1.05 -0.86
C LEU A 99 -9.70 -0.71 -1.78
N PHE A 100 -8.48 -0.53 -1.27
CA PHE A 100 -7.31 -0.22 -2.09
C PHE A 100 -6.90 -1.37 -3.01
N PHE A 101 -7.00 -2.61 -2.52
CA PHE A 101 -6.67 -3.81 -3.28
C PHE A 101 -7.64 -4.00 -4.45
N THR A 102 -8.96 -3.96 -4.19
CA THR A 102 -9.98 -4.12 -5.23
C THR A 102 -9.91 -3.02 -6.29
N TYR A 103 -9.76 -1.77 -5.87
CA TYR A 103 -9.65 -0.63 -6.81
C TYR A 103 -8.36 -0.69 -7.63
N GLY A 104 -7.24 -1.07 -7.01
CA GLY A 104 -5.99 -1.34 -7.72
C GLY A 104 -6.15 -2.47 -8.75
N LEU A 105 -6.86 -3.54 -8.40
CA LEU A 105 -7.08 -4.71 -9.26
C LEU A 105 -7.92 -4.34 -10.50
N ILE A 106 -8.94 -3.50 -10.31
CA ILE A 106 -9.72 -2.92 -11.41
C ILE A 106 -8.81 -2.11 -12.36
N ILE A 107 -7.89 -1.29 -11.82
CA ILE A 107 -6.93 -0.53 -12.63
C ILE A 107 -6.00 -1.46 -13.40
N THR A 108 -5.53 -2.56 -12.78
CA THR A 108 -4.73 -3.60 -13.45
C THR A 108 -5.50 -4.20 -14.62
N ILE A 109 -6.69 -4.74 -14.41
CA ILE A 109 -7.44 -5.43 -15.47
C ILE A 109 -7.73 -4.48 -16.64
N LEU A 110 -8.09 -3.22 -16.36
CA LEU A 110 -8.49 -2.27 -17.40
C LEU A 110 -7.30 -1.65 -18.15
N TYR A 111 -6.15 -1.49 -17.50
CA TYR A 111 -5.05 -0.68 -18.02
C TYR A 111 -3.69 -1.37 -18.09
N TYR A 112 -3.51 -2.57 -17.55
CA TYR A 112 -2.22 -3.27 -17.58
C TYR A 112 -1.70 -3.51 -19.01
N SER A 113 -2.59 -3.90 -19.94
CA SER A 113 -2.23 -4.06 -21.37
C SER A 113 -1.93 -2.73 -22.07
N LYS A 114 -2.49 -1.62 -21.57
CA LYS A 114 -2.29 -0.27 -22.11
C LYS A 114 -1.03 0.41 -21.55
N MET A 115 -0.59 0.04 -20.35
CA MET A 115 0.63 0.56 -19.71
C MET A 115 1.92 0.00 -20.31
N GLN A 116 1.87 -1.15 -21.01
CA GLN A 116 3.04 -1.78 -21.63
C GLN A 116 3.49 -1.07 -22.92
N LYS A 117 2.67 -0.17 -23.48
CA LYS A 117 3.05 0.66 -24.64
C LYS A 117 3.86 1.86 -24.15
N GLY A 118 5.09 1.59 -23.75
CA GLY A 118 6.12 2.61 -23.65
C GLY A 118 6.34 3.23 -25.04
N LEU A 119 6.01 4.51 -25.16
CA LEU A 119 6.89 5.43 -25.85
C LEU A 119 8.11 5.64 -24.93
#